data_AF-A0A2X1JQ17-F1
#
_entry.id   AF-A0A2X1JQ17-F1
#
_cell.length_a   1.000
_cell.length_b   1.000
_cell.length_c   1.000
_cell.angle_alpha   90.00
_cell.angle_beta   90.00
_cell.angle_gamma   90.00
#
_symmetry.space_group_name_H-M   'P 1'
#
loop_
_entity.id
_entity.type
_entity.pdbx_description
1 polymer ?
#
loop_
_entity_poly.entity_id
_entity_poly.type
_entity_poly.pdbx_seq_one_letter_code
_entity_poly.pdbx_strand_id
1 'polypeptide(L)'
;MNLNYLSLLDTDALKQVIANFDRHAIHHPQTARLSQQKLDAIERLETRPVESPVYGYSRPGLASTLYLHPEPFVCEGEMYLLGTVLSHFLSLYASVNSFHMLTVVNTESQETWKWTERIGQHPLI
;
A
#
# COMPACT_ATOMS: atom_id res chain seq x y z
N MET A 1 -8.91 -4.77 18.93
CA MET A 1 -7.56 -5.34 18.69
C MET A 1 -6.66 -4.19 18.29
N ASN A 2 -5.59 -3.95 19.07
CA ASN A 2 -4.64 -2.89 18.81
C ASN A 2 -3.73 -3.34 17.66
N LEU A 3 -3.93 -2.77 16.48
CA LEU A 3 -3.18 -3.10 15.26
C LEU A 3 -1.79 -2.48 15.39
N ASN A 4 -0.78 -3.30 15.69
CA ASN A 4 0.61 -2.84 15.71
C ASN A 4 0.99 -2.42 14.27
N TYR A 5 1.23 -1.12 14.05
CA TYR A 5 1.54 -0.53 12.75
C TYR A 5 2.73 -1.21 12.04
N LEU A 6 3.66 -1.78 12.81
CA LEU A 6 4.78 -2.60 12.33
C LEU A 6 4.36 -3.93 11.70
N SER A 7 3.24 -4.52 12.11
CA SER A 7 2.71 -5.75 11.51
C SER A 7 2.06 -5.50 10.15
N LEU A 8 1.64 -4.27 9.84
CA LEU A 8 1.06 -3.87 8.55
C LEU A 8 2.11 -3.72 7.44
N LEU A 9 3.38 -3.80 7.81
CA LEU A 9 4.52 -3.74 6.89
C LEU A 9 4.86 -5.11 6.29
N ASP A 10 4.17 -6.16 6.74
CA ASP A 10 4.28 -7.48 6.16
C ASP A 10 3.35 -7.61 4.94
N THR A 11 3.86 -8.24 3.89
CA THR A 11 3.14 -8.43 2.62
C THR A 11 1.85 -9.22 2.87
N ASP A 12 1.91 -10.24 3.72
CA ASP A 12 0.75 -11.07 4.08
C ASP A 12 -0.29 -10.30 4.90
N ALA A 13 0.14 -9.43 5.81
CA ALA A 13 -0.77 -8.59 6.57
C ALA A 13 -1.49 -7.58 5.68
N LEU A 14 -0.78 -6.96 4.73
CA LEU A 14 -1.39 -6.07 3.75
C LEU A 14 -2.42 -6.83 2.90
N LYS A 15 -2.08 -8.01 2.40
CA LYS A 15 -3.01 -8.86 1.62
C LYS A 15 -4.27 -9.20 2.43
N GLN A 16 -4.11 -9.61 3.69
CA GLN A 16 -5.26 -9.91 4.57
C GLN A 16 -6.14 -8.70 4.84
N VAL A 17 -5.53 -7.53 5.05
CA VAL A 17 -6.28 -6.30 5.27
C VAL A 17 -7.07 -5.93 4.02
N ILE A 18 -6.46 -5.95 2.84
CA ILE A 18 -7.17 -5.67 1.58
C ILE A 18 -8.27 -6.72 1.33
N ALA A 19 -8.01 -8.00 1.57
CA ALA A 19 -9.00 -9.07 1.45
C ALA A 19 -10.20 -8.86 2.39
N ASN A 20 -9.99 -8.37 3.61
CA ASN A 20 -11.07 -8.02 4.53
C ASN A 20 -11.93 -6.84 4.05
N PHE A 21 -11.35 -5.93 3.27
CA PHE A 21 -12.09 -4.82 2.65
C PHE A 21 -12.87 -5.25 1.41
N ASP A 22 -12.53 -6.38 0.78
CA ASP A 22 -13.29 -6.96 -0.33
C ASP A 22 -14.56 -7.70 0.13
N ARG A 23 -15.48 -6.96 0.76
CA ARG A 23 -16.82 -7.48 1.13
C ARG A 23 -17.72 -7.74 -0.08
N HIS A 24 -17.36 -7.27 -1.26
CA HIS A 24 -18.18 -7.43 -2.47
C HIS A 24 -17.97 -8.80 -3.13
N ALA A 25 -16.83 -9.44 -2.89
CA ALA A 25 -16.56 -10.84 -3.23
C ALA A 25 -17.57 -11.85 -2.65
N ILE A 26 -18.28 -11.49 -1.57
CA ILE A 26 -19.21 -12.38 -0.86
C ILE A 26 -20.41 -12.77 -1.74
N HIS A 27 -20.81 -11.92 -2.69
CA HIS A 27 -22.01 -12.14 -3.51
C HIS A 27 -21.72 -12.56 -4.96
N HIS A 28 -20.47 -12.43 -5.44
CA HIS A 28 -20.10 -12.72 -6.83
C HIS A 28 -18.77 -13.49 -6.92
N PRO A 29 -18.79 -14.82 -7.18
CA PRO A 29 -17.59 -15.66 -7.15
C PRO A 29 -16.55 -15.33 -8.24
N GLN A 30 -16.96 -14.69 -9.34
CA GLN A 30 -16.04 -14.24 -10.39
C GLN A 30 -15.21 -13.03 -9.94
N THR A 31 -15.85 -12.06 -9.27
CA THR A 31 -15.17 -10.86 -8.74
C THR A 31 -14.19 -11.23 -7.63
N ALA A 32 -14.56 -12.19 -6.77
CA ALA A 32 -13.68 -12.72 -5.72
C ALA A 32 -12.37 -13.28 -6.28
N ARG A 33 -12.46 -14.01 -7.40
CA ARG A 33 -11.30 -14.66 -8.03
C ARG A 33 -10.34 -13.64 -8.65
N LEU A 34 -10.87 -12.60 -9.28
CA LEU A 34 -10.07 -11.50 -9.85
C LEU A 34 -9.37 -10.69 -8.75
N SER A 35 -10.06 -10.40 -7.64
CA SER A 35 -9.44 -9.73 -6.49
C SER A 35 -8.32 -10.57 -5.89
N GLN A 36 -8.52 -11.87 -5.74
CA GLN A 36 -7.50 -12.79 -5.23
C GLN A 36 -6.27 -12.82 -6.16
N GLN A 37 -6.49 -12.91 -7.48
CA GLN A 37 -5.39 -12.86 -8.46
C GLN A 37 -4.60 -11.54 -8.39
N LYS A 38 -5.26 -10.41 -8.19
CA LYS A 38 -4.58 -9.11 -8.01
C LYS A 38 -3.81 -9.01 -6.69
N LEU A 39 -4.31 -9.65 -5.63
CA LEU A 39 -3.58 -9.76 -4.36
C LEU A 39 -2.37 -10.69 -4.50
N ASP A 40 -2.52 -11.79 -5.23
CA ASP A 40 -1.42 -12.72 -5.51
C ASP A 40 -0.33 -12.08 -6.38
N ALA A 41 -0.71 -11.09 -7.21
CA ALA A 41 0.20 -10.24 -7.98
C ALA A 41 1.17 -9.39 -7.15
N ILE A 42 0.85 -9.18 -5.86
CA ILE A 42 1.76 -8.49 -4.95
C ILE A 42 2.87 -9.47 -4.59
N GLU A 43 4.02 -9.31 -5.24
CA GLU A 43 5.18 -10.17 -5.04
C GLU A 43 5.93 -9.81 -3.77
N ARG A 44 6.09 -8.51 -3.50
CA ARG A 44 6.94 -8.02 -2.42
C ARG A 44 6.50 -6.64 -1.95
N LEU A 45 6.49 -6.44 -0.64
CA LEU A 45 6.40 -5.15 0.01
C LEU A 45 7.65 -4.95 0.86
N GLU A 46 8.42 -3.93 0.55
CA GLU A 46 9.48 -3.47 1.43
C GLU A 46 9.02 -2.21 2.13
N THR A 47 9.25 -2.12 3.43
CA THR A 47 9.09 -0.84 4.13
C THR A 47 10.32 -0.53 4.94
N ARG A 48 10.79 0.71 4.81
CA ARG A 48 11.92 1.22 5.55
C ARG A 48 11.57 2.52 6.27
N PRO A 49 12.08 2.73 7.49
CA PRO A 49 12.02 4.03 8.12
C PRO A 49 12.85 5.03 7.30
N VAL A 50 12.29 6.20 7.07
CA VAL A 50 12.95 7.31 6.38
C VAL A 50 12.76 8.57 7.18
N GLU A 51 13.71 9.48 7.08
CA GLU A 51 13.58 10.83 7.62
C GLU A 51 13.57 11.80 6.46
N SER A 52 12.54 12.66 6.40
CA SER A 52 12.44 13.70 5.39
C SER A 52 12.45 15.06 6.08
N PRO A 53 13.25 16.03 5.60
CA PRO A 53 13.21 17.40 6.11
C PRO A 53 11.90 18.05 5.67
N VAL A 54 10.94 18.11 6.59
CA VAL A 54 9.64 18.72 6.36
C VAL A 54 9.56 19.99 7.20
N TYR A 55 9.50 21.15 6.54
CA TYR A 55 9.41 22.47 7.18
C TYR A 55 10.50 22.75 8.25
N GLY A 56 11.75 22.37 7.98
CA GLY A 56 12.89 22.69 8.85
C GLY A 56 13.11 21.75 10.04
N TYR A 57 12.29 20.69 10.18
CA TYR A 57 12.48 19.63 11.16
C TYR A 57 12.58 18.27 10.47
N SER A 58 13.44 17.38 10.98
CA SER A 58 13.43 15.98 10.55
C SER A 58 12.18 15.31 11.10
N ARG A 59 11.26 14.92 10.22
CA ARG A 59 10.13 14.08 10.61
C ARG A 59 10.44 12.63 10.28
N PRO A 60 10.20 11.69 11.22
CA PRO A 60 10.23 10.28 10.88
C PRO A 60 9.04 9.96 9.98
N GLY A 61 9.28 9.09 9.00
CA GLY A 61 8.31 8.61 8.05
C GLY A 61 8.60 7.16 7.68
N LEU A 62 7.69 6.57 6.92
CA LEU A 62 7.90 5.27 6.29
C LEU A 62 7.87 5.40 4.79
N ALA A 63 8.84 4.77 4.13
CA ALA A 63 8.83 4.59 2.69
C ALA A 63 8.58 3.12 2.38
N SER A 64 7.48 2.85 1.70
CA SER A 64 7.11 1.53 1.23
C SER A 64 7.34 1.39 -0.28
N THR A 65 7.93 0.28 -0.70
CA THR A 65 8.09 -0.11 -2.10
C THR A 65 7.32 -1.39 -2.35
N LEU A 66 6.30 -1.30 -3.20
CA LEU A 66 5.43 -2.39 -3.59
C LEU A 66 5.84 -2.88 -4.98
N TYR A 67 6.13 -4.17 -5.09
CA TYR A 67 6.45 -4.83 -6.34
C TYR A 67 5.22 -5.60 -6.82
N LEU A 68 4.75 -5.27 -8.01
CA LEU A 68 3.55 -5.84 -8.62
C LEU A 68 3.89 -6.53 -9.93
N HIS A 69 3.43 -7.78 -10.05
CA HIS A 69 3.38 -8.48 -11.33
C HIS A 69 2.18 -7.95 -12.16
N PRO A 70 2.35 -7.57 -13.42
CA PRO A 70 1.29 -6.98 -14.22
C PRO A 70 0.26 -7.99 -14.76
N GLU A 71 0.59 -9.30 -14.82
CA GLU A 71 -0.24 -10.34 -15.46
C GLU A 71 -1.75 -10.35 -15.10
N PRO A 72 -2.17 -10.18 -13.82
CA PRO A 72 -3.60 -10.17 -13.47
C PRO A 72 -4.28 -8.81 -13.64
N PHE A 73 -3.55 -7.77 -14.05
CA PHE A 73 -4.07 -6.43 -14.30
C PHE A 73 -4.41 -6.25 -15.79
N VAL A 74 -5.48 -5.53 -16.08
CA VAL A 74 -5.93 -5.27 -17.45
C VAL A 74 -4.97 -4.30 -18.16
N CYS A 75 -4.41 -3.34 -17.42
CA CYS A 75 -3.44 -2.36 -17.91
C CYS A 75 -2.67 -1.70 -16.76
N GLU A 76 -1.60 -0.96 -17.09
CA GLU A 76 -0.81 -0.17 -16.14
C GLU A 76 -1.66 0.86 -15.38
N GLY A 77 -2.70 1.41 -16.01
CA GLY A 77 -3.63 2.34 -15.35
C GLY A 77 -4.37 1.71 -14.16
N GLU A 78 -4.65 0.41 -14.23
CA GLU A 78 -5.26 -0.32 -13.12
C GLU A 78 -4.28 -0.52 -11.96
N MET A 79 -3.01 -0.82 -12.27
CA MET A 79 -1.94 -0.90 -11.28
C MET A 79 -1.72 0.46 -10.60
N TYR A 80 -1.73 1.55 -11.37
CA TYR A 80 -1.63 2.90 -10.85
C TYR A 80 -2.82 3.27 -9.95
N LEU A 81 -4.03 2.85 -10.31
CA LEU A 81 -5.22 3.06 -9.47
C LEU A 81 -5.08 2.30 -8.14
N LEU A 82 -4.65 1.03 -8.19
CA LEU A 82 -4.36 0.25 -6.98
C LEU A 82 -3.32 0.96 -6.11
N GLY A 83 -2.21 1.41 -6.69
CA GLY A 83 -1.19 2.18 -5.98
C GLY A 83 -1.73 3.46 -5.35
N THR A 84 -2.63 4.17 -6.03
CA THR A 84 -3.28 5.38 -5.50
C THR A 84 -4.17 5.08 -4.29
N VAL A 85 -4.95 4.01 -4.36
CA VAL A 85 -5.78 3.55 -3.24
C VAL A 85 -4.90 3.11 -2.07
N LEU A 86 -3.85 2.34 -2.32
CA LEU A 86 -2.92 1.89 -1.28
C LEU A 86 -2.15 3.05 -0.65
N SER A 87 -1.73 4.05 -1.42
CA SER A 87 -1.10 5.27 -0.91
C SER A 87 -2.03 6.01 0.07
N HIS A 88 -3.33 6.11 -0.26
CA HIS A 88 -4.31 6.67 0.66
C HIS A 88 -4.48 5.80 1.90
N PHE A 89 -4.67 4.50 1.69
CA PHE A 89 -4.89 3.55 2.75
C PHE A 89 -3.76 3.57 3.78
N LEU A 90 -2.51 3.43 3.34
CA LEU A 90 -1.34 3.42 4.24
C LEU A 90 -1.18 4.74 5.00
N SER A 91 -1.54 5.88 4.40
CA SER A 91 -1.54 7.17 5.10
C SER A 91 -2.56 7.26 6.25
N LEU A 92 -3.64 6.47 6.22
CA LEU A 92 -4.62 6.42 7.33
C LEU A 92 -4.08 5.65 8.54
N TYR A 93 -3.14 4.74 8.33
CA TYR A 93 -2.49 3.99 9.40
C TYR A 93 -1.22 4.68 9.91
N ALA A 94 -0.62 5.57 9.10
CA ALA A 94 0.46 6.44 9.55
C ALA A 94 -0.03 7.35 10.68
N SER A 95 0.70 7.35 11.79
CA SER A 95 0.48 8.27 12.91
C SER A 95 0.50 9.73 12.43
N VAL A 96 -0.25 10.62 13.07
CA VAL A 96 -0.32 12.07 12.75
C VAL A 96 1.05 12.75 12.69
N ASN A 97 2.05 12.22 13.40
CA ASN A 97 3.40 12.74 13.43
C ASN A 97 4.36 12.11 12.41
N SER A 98 3.88 11.18 11.57
CA SER A 98 4.65 10.47 10.57
C SER A 98 4.06 10.69 9.18
N PHE A 99 4.91 10.75 8.16
CA PHE A 99 4.45 10.69 6.77
C PHE A 99 4.62 9.28 6.21
N HIS A 100 3.86 8.97 5.16
CA HIS A 100 4.03 7.74 4.38
C HIS A 100 4.31 8.09 2.92
N MET A 101 5.29 7.40 2.34
CA MET A 101 5.61 7.43 0.92
C MET A 101 5.39 6.04 0.34
N LEU A 102 4.68 5.96 -0.77
CA LEU A 102 4.50 4.72 -1.53
C LEU A 102 5.21 4.85 -2.88
N THR A 103 5.98 3.82 -3.21
CA THR A 103 6.51 3.57 -4.55
C THR A 103 5.96 2.24 -5.03
N VAL A 104 5.43 2.19 -6.24
CA VAL A 104 5.01 0.95 -6.90
C VAL A 104 5.94 0.68 -8.07
N VAL A 105 6.42 -0.54 -8.18
CA VAL A 105 7.32 -1.02 -9.23
C VAL A 105 6.62 -2.14 -9.99
N ASN A 106 6.52 -2.00 -11.31
CA ASN A 106 6.14 -3.09 -12.19
C ASN A 106 7.34 -4.04 -12.37
N THR A 107 7.18 -5.32 -12.05
CA THR A 107 8.29 -6.28 -12.06
C THR A 107 8.71 -6.71 -13.47
N GLU A 108 7.85 -6.59 -14.48
CA GLU A 108 8.19 -6.87 -15.88
C GLU A 108 8.75 -5.64 -16.61
N SER A 109 8.05 -4.49 -16.58
CA SER A 109 8.48 -3.29 -17.32
C SER A 109 9.55 -2.48 -16.59
N GLN A 110 9.76 -2.75 -15.30
CA GLN A 110 10.56 -1.94 -14.37
C GLN A 110 10.07 -0.49 -14.21
N GLU A 111 8.88 -0.18 -14.70
CA GLU A 111 8.28 1.14 -14.51
C GLU A 111 8.01 1.37 -13.02
N THR A 112 8.30 2.59 -12.57
CA THR A 112 8.20 2.96 -11.17
C THR A 112 7.33 4.20 -11.02
N TRP A 113 6.26 4.07 -10.24
CA TRP A 113 5.38 5.18 -9.89
C TRP A 113 5.57 5.56 -8.42
N LYS A 114 5.69 6.85 -8.14
CA LYS A 114 5.88 7.39 -6.80
C LYS A 114 4.73 8.30 -6.43
N TRP A 115 4.13 8.07 -5.28
CA TRP A 115 3.12 8.96 -4.71
C TRP A 115 3.79 9.92 -3.72
N THR A 116 3.35 11.18 -3.77
CA THR A 116 3.86 12.26 -2.90
C THR A 116 3.57 11.98 -1.43
N GLU A 117 4.42 12.51 -0.55
CA GLU A 117 4.30 12.40 0.91
C GLU A 117 2.87 12.74 1.38
N ARG A 118 2.21 11.79 2.06
CA ARG A 118 0.94 12.04 2.73
C ARG A 118 1.17 12.09 4.23
N ILE A 119 0.72 13.19 4.84
CA ILE A 119 0.74 13.37 6.30
C ILE A 119 -0.23 12.37 6.91
N GLY A 120 0.23 11.58 7.88
CA GLY A 120 -0.59 10.62 8.59
C GLY A 120 -1.79 11.27 9.27
N GLN A 121 -2.90 10.55 9.35
CA GLN A 121 -4.14 11.06 9.96
C GLN A 121 -4.49 10.37 11.28
N HIS A 122 -3.69 9.39 11.75
CA HIS A 122 -4.00 8.65 12.97
C HIS A 122 -3.58 9.38 14.26
N PRO A 123 -4.51 9.85 15.11
CA PRO A 123 -4.15 10.50 16.37
C PRO A 123 -3.44 9.51 17.27
N LEU A 124 -2.36 9.94 17.93
CA LEU A 124 -1.75 9.16 19.02
C LEU A 124 -2.73 9.19 20.21
N ILE A 125 -3.27 8.02 20.57
CA ILE A 125 -4.04 7.82 21.81
C ILE A 125 -3.24 6.95 22.76
#